data_AF-A0A3M0WTW9-F1
#
_entry.id   AF-A0A3M0WTW9-F1
#
_cell.length_a   1.000
_cell.length_b   1.000
_cell.length_c   1.000
_cell.angle_alpha   90.00
_cell.angle_beta   90.00
_cell.angle_gamma   90.00
#
_symmetry.space_group_name_H-M   'P 1'
#
loop_
_entity.id
_entity.type
_entity.pdbx_description
1 polymer ?
#
loop_
_entity_poly.entity_id
_entity_poly.type
_entity_poly.pdbx_seq_one_letter_code
_entity_poly.pdbx_strand_id
1 'polypeptide(L)' 'MKLFIPQSIFAGISIFNLDASILENVESRPAATIVNDVEEDRCDAAIIPSFDLLRHPDLFVSRKAGISFDGALCNS' A
#
# COMPACT_ATOMS: atom_id res chain seq x y z
N MET A 1 6.22 -3.73 12.85
CA MET A 1 5.44 -2.78 12.04
C MET A 1 4.90 -3.56 10.86
N LYS A 2 3.62 -3.88 10.87
CA LYS A 2 2.93 -4.65 9.83
C LYS A 2 2.51 -3.71 8.71
N LEU A 3 3.09 -3.89 7.53
CA LEU A 3 2.85 -3.05 6.35
C LEU A 3 2.06 -3.83 5.30
N PHE A 4 0.92 -3.29 4.88
CA PHE A 4 0.16 -3.85 3.77
C PHE A 4 0.47 -3.15 2.45
N ILE A 5 0.65 -3.95 1.39
CA ILE A 5 0.86 -3.43 0.04
C ILE A 5 -0.14 -4.05 -0.95
N PRO A 6 -0.53 -3.33 -2.01
CA PRO A 6 -1.35 -3.88 -3.08
C PRO A 6 -0.65 -5.08 -3.72
N GLN A 7 -1.42 -6.09 -4.08
CA GLN A 7 -0.99 -7.16 -5.00
C GLN A 7 -0.86 -6.59 -6.42
N SER A 8 0.19 -5.81 -6.65
CA SER A 8 0.54 -5.25 -7.95
C SER A 8 2.05 -5.34 -8.18
N ILE A 9 2.45 -5.41 -9.45
CA ILE A 9 3.86 -5.46 -9.83
C ILE A 9 4.62 -4.22 -9.33
N PHE A 10 3.99 -3.05 -9.37
CA PHE A 10 4.60 -1.80 -8.93
C PHE A 10 4.80 -1.73 -7.42
N ALA A 11 3.85 -2.24 -6.65
CA ALA A 11 4.00 -2.35 -5.21
C ALA A 11 5.16 -3.31 -4.86
N GLY A 12 5.28 -4.43 -5.58
CA GLY A 12 6.40 -5.36 -5.45
C GLY A 12 7.76 -4.71 -5.78
N ILE A 13 7.85 -3.96 -6.87
CA ILE A 13 9.08 -3.20 -7.24
C ILE A 13 9.45 -2.20 -6.14
N SER A 14 8.45 -1.54 -5.54
CA SER A 14 8.67 -0.51 -4.51
C SER A 14 9.30 -1.07 -3.24
N ILE A 15 9.11 -2.36 -2.95
CA ILE A 15 9.69 -3.03 -1.77
C ILE A 15 10.92 -3.90 -2.10
N PHE A 16 11.31 -4.02 -3.37
CA PHE A 16 12.31 -4.99 -3.83
C PHE A 16 13.69 -4.82 -3.18
N ASN A 17 14.06 -3.59 -2.82
CA ASN A 17 15.35 -3.26 -2.22
C ASN A 17 15.27 -3.05 -0.69
N LEU A 18 14.17 -3.45 -0.04
CA LEU A 18 14.07 -3.39 1.41
C LEU A 18 14.82 -4.55 2.06
N ASP A 19 15.35 -4.32 3.25
CA ASP A 19 16.02 -5.35 4.05
C ASP A 19 15.06 -6.51 4.38
N ALA A 20 15.61 -7.73 4.46
CA ALA A 20 14.83 -8.94 4.74
C ALA A 20 14.00 -8.84 6.04
N SER A 21 14.56 -8.22 7.08
CA SER A 21 13.87 -8.00 8.36
C SER A 21 12.63 -7.09 8.24
N ILE A 22 12.65 -6.16 7.29
CA ILE A 22 11.49 -5.30 6.99
C ILE A 22 10.47 -6.11 6.19
N LEU A 23 10.94 -6.85 5.18
CA LEU A 23 10.10 -7.68 4.30
C LEU A 23 9.30 -8.74 5.05
N GLU A 24 9.84 -9.31 6.15
CA GLU A 24 9.10 -10.24 7.03
C GLU A 24 7.81 -9.66 7.60
N ASN A 25 7.70 -8.33 7.65
CA ASN A 25 6.52 -7.64 8.15
C ASN A 25 5.65 -7.04 7.02
N VAL A 26 5.99 -7.29 5.75
CA VAL A 26 5.23 -6.81 4.60
C VAL A 26 4.32 -7.91 4.09
N GLU A 27 3.05 -7.58 3.93
CA GLU A 27 2.06 -8.52 3.42
C GLU A 27 1.33 -7.94 2.20
N SER A 28 1.27 -8.74 1.13
CA SER A 28 0.60 -8.34 -0.09
C SER A 28 -0.88 -8.71 -0.04
N ARG A 29 -1.74 -7.71 -0.25
CA ARG A 29 -3.21 -7.81 -0.14
C ARG A 29 -3.91 -7.34 -1.42
N PRO A 30 -5.10 -7.86 -1.75
CA PRO A 30 -5.92 -7.29 -2.81
C PRO A 30 -6.16 -5.80 -2.56
N ALA A 31 -5.92 -4.94 -3.55
CA ALA A 31 -6.01 -3.49 -3.39
C ALA A 31 -7.37 -3.04 -2.80
N ALA A 32 -8.46 -3.70 -3.24
CA ALA A 32 -9.81 -3.40 -2.82
C ALA A 32 -10.12 -3.65 -1.34
N THR A 33 -9.30 -4.42 -0.61
CA THR A 33 -9.53 -4.72 0.82
C THR A 33 -8.62 -3.94 1.75
N ILE A 34 -7.54 -3.35 1.22
CA ILE A 34 -6.48 -2.74 2.04
C ILE A 34 -7.02 -1.61 2.91
N VAL A 35 -7.92 -0.78 2.39
CA VAL A 35 -8.45 0.33 3.17
C VAL A 35 -9.28 -0.15 4.35
N ASN A 36 -10.14 -1.14 4.15
CA ASN A 36 -10.89 -1.77 5.26
C ASN A 36 -9.93 -2.40 6.28
N ASP A 37 -8.83 -3.01 5.83
CA ASP A 37 -7.84 -3.58 6.74
C ASP A 37 -7.14 -2.51 7.59
N VAL A 38 -6.95 -1.29 7.07
CA VAL A 38 -6.42 -0.14 7.83
C VAL A 38 -7.46 0.37 8.83
N GLU A 39 -8.72 0.53 8.41
CA GLU A 39 -9.79 1.03 9.28
C GLU A 39 -10.13 0.07 10.43
N GLU A 40 -9.93 -1.22 10.22
CA GLU A 40 -10.10 -2.27 11.24
C GLU A 40 -8.82 -2.54 12.06
N ASP A 41 -7.81 -1.66 12.00
CA ASP A 41 -6.55 -1.77 12.74
C ASP A 41 -5.80 -3.10 12.51
N ARG A 42 -5.92 -3.70 11.33
CA ARG A 42 -5.28 -4.99 10.99
C ARG A 42 -3.82 -4.85 10.53
N CYS A 43 -3.35 -3.63 10.30
CA CYS A 43 -1.97 -3.27 9.95
C CYS A 43 -1.59 -1.89 10.52
N ASP A 44 -0.29 -1.62 10.67
CA ASP A 44 0.20 -0.33 11.17
C ASP A 44 0.30 0.74 10.08
N ALA A 45 0.48 0.33 8.82
CA ALA A 45 0.56 1.20 7.66
C ALA A 45 0.18 0.42 6.39
N ALA A 46 -0.25 1.15 5.35
CA ALA A 46 -0.50 0.55 4.04
C ALA A 46 -0.18 1.48 2.86
N ILE A 47 0.13 0.87 1.71
CA ILE A 47 0.10 1.56 0.41
C ILE A 47 -1.33 1.48 -0.12
N ILE A 48 -1.99 2.62 -0.26
CA ILE A 48 -3.40 2.72 -0.67
C ILE A 48 -3.50 3.34 -2.07
N PRO A 49 -4.33 2.80 -2.98
CA PRO A 49 -4.67 3.48 -4.22
C PRO A 49 -5.21 4.88 -3.95
N SER A 50 -4.64 5.90 -4.59
CA SER A 50 -4.91 7.31 -4.27
C SER A 50 -6.39 7.70 -4.38
N PHE A 51 -7.15 7.08 -5.28
CA PHE A 51 -8.60 7.34 -5.39
C PHE A 51 -9.44 6.73 -4.28
N ASP A 52 -8.97 5.68 -3.60
CA ASP A 52 -9.70 5.15 -2.45
C ASP A 52 -9.69 6.16 -1.29
N LEU A 53 -8.60 6.92 -1.12
CA LEU A 53 -8.51 7.96 -0.08
C LEU A 53 -9.60 9.03 -0.18
N LEU A 54 -10.19 9.26 -1.36
CA LEU A 54 -11.32 10.18 -1.52
C LEU A 54 -12.56 9.76 -0.72
N ARG A 55 -12.72 8.46 -0.48
CA ARG A 55 -13.83 7.88 0.29
C ARG A 55 -13.51 7.73 1.77
N HIS A 56 -12.24 7.86 2.14
CA HIS A 56 -11.73 7.63 3.50
C HIS A 56 -10.91 8.86 3.96
N PRO A 57 -11.53 10.05 4.07
CA PRO A 57 -10.83 11.32 4.30
C PRO A 57 -10.17 11.43 5.69
N ASP A 58 -10.61 10.60 6.63
CA ASP A 58 -10.10 10.58 8.01
C ASP A 58 -8.78 9.80 8.14
N LEU A 59 -8.38 9.06 7.10
CA LEU A 59 -7.11 8.34 7.10
C LEU A 59 -5.94 9.33 7.03
N PHE A 60 -5.00 9.16 7.95
CA PHE A 60 -3.76 9.91 7.92
C PHE A 60 -2.88 9.46 6.74
N VAL A 61 -2.55 10.41 5.86
CA VAL A 61 -1.61 10.19 4.75
C VAL A 61 -0.24 10.77 5.13
N SER A 62 0.79 9.93 5.09
CA SER A 62 2.17 10.35 5.35
C SER A 62 2.63 11.39 4.32
N ARG A 63 3.23 12.49 4.80
CA ARG A 63 3.83 13.52 3.94
C ARG A 63 5.23 13.15 3.43
N LYS A 64 5.77 11.99 3.83
CA LYS A 64 7.16 11.61 3.57
C LYS A 64 7.36 10.90 2.23
N ALA A 65 6.37 10.13 1.78
CA ALA A 65 6.50 9.28 0.60
C ALA A 65 5.15 9.08 -0.07
N GLY A 66 5.17 9.05 -1.41
CA GLY A 66 4.06 8.67 -2.27
C GLY A 66 4.64 8.01 -3.51
N ILE A 67 3.93 7.01 -4.04
CA ILE A 67 4.37 6.28 -5.23
C ILE A 67 3.38 6.62 -6.34
N SER A 68 3.90 7.16 -7.44
CA SER A 68 3.15 7.41 -8.67
C SER A 68 3.90 6.75 -9.82
N PHE A 69 3.17 6.06 -10.66
CA PHE A 69 3.67 5.40 -11.86
C PHE A 69 2.61 5.51 -12.94
N ASP A 70 3.06 5.54 -14.19
CA ASP A 70 2.23 5.60 -15.40
C ASP A 70 2.81 4.64 -16.44
N GLY A 71 1.97 4.12 -17.34
CA GLY A 71 2.38 3.22 -18.42
C GLY A 71 1.48 2.01 -18.61
N ALA A 72 1.81 1.19 -19.62
CA ALA A 72 0.97 0.09 -20.13
C ALA A 72 0.66 -1.03 -19.14
N LEU A 73 1.35 -1.08 -17.99
CA LEU A 73 1.15 -2.09 -16.94
C LEU A 73 0.35 -1.55 -15.75
N CYS A 74 0.02 -0.26 -15.72
CA CYS A 74 -0.91 0.32 -14.75
C CYS A 74 -2.29 -0.23 -15.05
N ASN A 75 -2.95 -0.83 -14.05
CA ASN A 75 -4.26 -1.47 -14.21
C ASN A 75 -5.20 -0.66 -15.13
N SER A 76 -5.59 -1.29 -16.24
CA SER A 76 -6.83 -1.04 -16.97
C SER A 76 -8.02 -1.60 -16.19
#